data_AF-A0A1B3N1B8-F1
#
_entry.id   AF-A0A1B3N1B8-F1
#
_cell.length_a   1.000
_cell.length_b   1.000
_cell.length_c   1.000
_cell.angle_alpha   90.00
_cell.angle_beta   90.00
_cell.angle_gamma   90.00
#
_symmetry.space_group_name_H-M   'P 1'
#
loop_
_entity.id
_entity.type
_entity.pdbx_description
1 polymer ?
#
loop_
_entity_poly.entity_id
_entity_poly.type
_entity_poly.pdbx_seq_one_letter_code
_entity_poly.pdbx_strand_id
1 'polypeptide(L)'
;MRFGTAAGHAHMKSLAVPSPVQDWIGCAQRAPYFESEGGRSWTPVGYNEAITWPNLALLYRRRDPAVVERHFARLRDSGVTCLRLMLDYNQVRHRHFESRCGQFAPAMVQLWDDLIALGELYGIRYLLTPFDTFFMARRWRTHPYSRANGGPCGTIGQMFTCPDTRMAIKNRLAFATRRWGHSGAIFGWDLWNEIDTNYAGGDIATCHAFISDISAALRAEEMAAHGRCHLQTVSVFGPALKARPQLAEIVFRHPALDFASVHLYEKGTIDDPRDTLSPARATARLMTEALHHCPADRPLLDTEHGPIHAFKDRHITLPDAFDTRYFRRMQWAHLASGGAGGGMRWPNRHPHVLTQGMYDSQKVLGDFLHLIDWPRFRREPLGTRLTVHDFKGLATGCGDGTQAVVSLMPDQHACGIAITLDIAALQPGIYRVTRFNPISGECESSQHQTSSNGDLAVLVGSAAQDVVLAVARTG
;
A
#
# COMPACT_ATOMS: atom_id res chain seq x y z
N MET A 1 -1.54 14.86 -58.67
CA MET A 1 -1.91 15.39 -57.34
C MET A 1 -1.42 14.41 -56.28
N ARG A 2 -0.31 14.73 -55.61
CA ARG A 2 0.21 14.01 -54.44
C ARG A 2 -0.17 14.85 -53.22
N PHE A 3 -1.05 14.34 -52.37
CA PHE A 3 -1.25 14.93 -51.04
C PHE A 3 -0.28 14.25 -50.09
N GLY A 4 0.77 14.99 -49.72
CA GLY A 4 1.61 14.64 -48.59
C GLY A 4 0.89 14.99 -47.29
N THR A 5 0.89 14.06 -46.34
CA THR A 5 0.53 14.33 -44.95
C THR A 5 1.76 14.08 -44.10
N ALA A 6 2.37 15.18 -43.68
CA ALA A 6 3.43 15.20 -42.68
C ALA A 6 2.85 14.75 -41.34
N ALA A 7 3.30 13.60 -40.84
CA ALA A 7 3.08 13.21 -39.46
C ALA A 7 3.97 14.08 -38.57
N GLY A 8 3.36 15.11 -37.96
CA GLY A 8 4.00 15.94 -36.96
C GLY A 8 4.46 15.07 -35.79
N HIS A 9 5.78 15.01 -35.61
CA HIS A 9 6.36 14.56 -34.36
C HIS A 9 5.95 15.58 -33.30
N ALA A 10 4.95 15.25 -32.48
CA ALA A 10 4.72 15.94 -31.23
C ALA A 10 5.93 15.64 -30.34
N HIS A 11 6.98 16.43 -30.49
CA HIS A 11 8.02 16.56 -29.50
C HIS A 11 7.30 16.94 -28.20
N MET A 12 7.24 16.03 -27.24
CA MET A 12 7.25 16.45 -25.85
C MET A 12 8.45 17.38 -25.73
N LYS A 13 8.18 18.69 -25.68
CA LYS A 13 9.11 19.61 -25.04
C LYS A 13 9.52 18.91 -23.76
N SER A 14 10.83 18.77 -23.54
CA SER A 14 11.38 18.49 -22.23
C SER A 14 10.52 19.24 -21.22
N LEU A 15 9.79 18.50 -20.39
CA LEU A 15 9.06 19.08 -19.28
C LEU A 15 10.12 19.91 -18.54
N ALA A 16 9.93 21.23 -18.52
CA ALA A 16 10.81 22.10 -17.79
C ALA A 16 10.63 21.76 -16.31
N VAL A 17 11.63 21.13 -15.70
CA VAL A 17 11.72 20.97 -14.24
C VAL A 17 12.41 22.24 -13.74
N PRO A 18 11.70 23.06 -12.95
CA PRO A 18 11.75 22.82 -11.51
C PRO A 18 10.38 23.02 -10.84
N SER A 19 9.72 21.91 -10.52
CA SER A 19 8.92 21.85 -9.28
C SER A 19 9.90 21.40 -8.19
N PRO A 20 9.83 21.90 -6.94
CA PRO A 20 10.83 21.57 -5.93
C PRO A 20 10.94 20.05 -5.81
N VAL A 21 12.18 19.56 -5.77
CA VAL A 21 12.51 18.16 -5.49
C VAL A 21 11.53 17.67 -4.44
N GLN A 22 10.68 16.69 -4.78
CA GLN A 22 9.71 16.18 -3.80
C GLN A 22 10.50 15.73 -2.57
N ASP A 23 10.07 16.19 -1.40
CA ASP A 23 10.63 15.73 -0.13
C ASP A 23 10.60 14.21 -0.10
N TRP A 24 11.69 13.58 0.38
CA TRP A 24 11.66 12.14 0.64
C TRP A 24 10.76 11.84 1.83
N ILE A 25 10.34 10.58 1.91
CA ILE A 25 9.56 10.08 3.03
C ILE A 25 10.43 9.26 3.95
N GLY A 26 10.33 9.56 5.23
CA GLY A 26 10.89 8.80 6.32
C GLY A 26 9.81 8.19 7.21
N CYS A 27 10.22 7.30 8.12
CA CYS A 27 9.39 6.94 9.27
C CYS A 27 9.39 8.09 10.27
N ALA A 28 8.24 8.40 10.84
CA ALA A 28 8.15 9.40 11.90
C ALA A 28 8.93 8.95 13.14
N GLN A 29 9.65 9.88 13.78
CA GLN A 29 10.56 9.53 14.88
C GLN A 29 9.86 8.95 16.13
N ARG A 30 8.59 9.30 16.35
CA ARG A 30 7.85 9.00 17.58
C ARG A 30 6.46 8.44 17.30
N ALA A 31 6.22 7.96 16.10
CA ALA A 31 4.93 7.39 15.73
C ALA A 31 5.13 6.39 14.59
N PRO A 32 4.33 5.30 14.54
CA PRO A 32 4.49 4.27 13.53
C PRO A 32 3.77 4.62 12.22
N TYR A 33 4.09 5.82 11.72
CA TYR A 33 3.57 6.45 10.51
C TYR A 33 4.74 7.06 9.72
N PHE A 34 4.42 7.72 8.62
CA PHE A 34 5.41 8.32 7.75
C PHE A 34 5.32 9.84 7.75
N GLU A 35 6.44 10.48 7.46
CA GLU A 35 6.54 11.93 7.33
C GLU A 35 7.48 12.30 6.18
N SER A 36 7.20 13.46 5.58
CA SER A 36 8.17 14.11 4.69
C SER A 36 9.40 14.57 5.46
N GLU A 37 10.52 14.79 4.77
CA GLU A 37 11.72 15.40 5.37
C GLU A 37 11.43 16.74 6.07
N GLY A 38 10.43 17.49 5.60
CA GLY A 38 9.95 18.72 6.25
C GLY A 38 9.09 18.50 7.51
N GLY A 39 8.95 17.27 8.01
CA GLY A 39 8.18 16.92 9.20
C GLY A 39 6.65 16.93 9.01
N ARG A 40 6.16 17.03 7.77
CA ARG A 40 4.72 16.94 7.49
C ARG A 40 4.30 15.48 7.40
N SER A 41 3.21 15.13 8.07
CA SER A 41 2.57 13.82 7.99
C SER A 41 2.34 13.41 6.54
N TRP A 42 2.65 12.16 6.22
CA TRP A 42 2.33 11.58 4.93
C TRP A 42 1.78 10.17 5.10
N THR A 43 0.77 9.83 4.32
CA THR A 43 0.13 8.52 4.38
C THR A 43 0.01 7.97 2.96
N PRO A 44 0.44 6.72 2.72
CA PRO A 44 0.19 6.04 1.46
C PRO A 44 -1.30 5.69 1.33
N VAL A 45 -1.98 6.46 0.50
CA VAL A 45 -3.34 6.23 0.02
C VAL A 45 -3.21 5.81 -1.44
N GLY A 46 -3.57 4.57 -1.74
CA GLY A 46 -3.10 3.95 -2.97
C GLY A 46 -3.68 2.58 -3.25
N TYR A 47 -3.16 1.97 -4.31
CA TYR A 47 -3.58 0.65 -4.78
C TYR A 47 -2.44 -0.02 -5.57
N ASN A 48 -2.59 -1.31 -5.87
CA ASN A 48 -1.65 -2.04 -6.73
C ASN A 48 -1.99 -1.77 -8.20
N GLU A 49 -0.99 -1.39 -8.98
CA GLU A 49 -1.12 -1.12 -10.42
C GLU A 49 -0.12 -2.00 -11.18
N ALA A 50 -0.22 -2.08 -12.51
CA ALA A 50 0.84 -2.71 -13.30
C ALA A 50 1.10 -1.97 -14.60
N ILE A 51 2.38 -1.95 -14.98
CA ILE A 51 2.90 -1.39 -16.25
C ILE A 51 2.28 -2.02 -17.52
N THR A 52 1.53 -3.12 -17.40
CA THR A 52 0.85 -3.80 -18.51
C THR A 52 -0.65 -3.57 -18.57
N TRP A 53 -1.21 -2.88 -17.58
CA TRP A 53 -2.65 -2.68 -17.47
C TRP A 53 -3.13 -1.40 -18.14
N PRO A 54 -4.44 -1.25 -18.39
CA PRO A 54 -4.96 -0.20 -19.26
C PRO A 54 -4.49 1.22 -18.93
N ASN A 55 -4.33 1.55 -17.64
CA ASN A 55 -3.92 2.87 -17.18
C ASN A 55 -2.48 3.23 -17.55
N LEU A 56 -1.55 2.25 -17.57
CA LEU A 56 -0.12 2.48 -17.78
C LEU A 56 0.43 1.85 -19.07
N ALA A 57 -0.28 0.89 -19.66
CA ALA A 57 0.21 0.06 -20.76
C ALA A 57 0.63 0.88 -22.00
N LEU A 58 -0.02 2.03 -22.22
CA LEU A 58 0.26 2.92 -23.35
C LEU A 58 1.51 3.79 -23.15
N LEU A 59 2.12 3.78 -21.95
CA LEU A 59 3.40 4.44 -21.71
C LEU A 59 4.58 3.66 -22.33
N TYR A 60 4.43 2.34 -22.49
CA TYR A 60 5.47 1.51 -23.09
C TYR A 60 5.74 1.93 -24.53
N ARG A 61 6.98 2.36 -24.80
CA ARG A 61 7.40 2.96 -26.09
C ARG A 61 6.61 4.22 -26.43
N ARG A 62 6.12 4.93 -25.42
CA ARG A 62 5.37 6.20 -25.56
C ARG A 62 4.26 6.11 -26.60
N ARG A 63 3.47 5.03 -26.59
CA ARG A 63 2.36 4.85 -27.54
C ARG A 63 1.31 5.94 -27.41
N ASP A 64 0.92 6.25 -26.17
CA ASP A 64 0.06 7.39 -25.85
C ASP A 64 0.33 7.89 -24.42
N PRO A 65 1.39 8.70 -24.23
CA PRO A 65 1.73 9.26 -22.92
C PRO A 65 0.62 10.16 -22.36
N ALA A 66 -0.15 10.83 -23.22
CA ALA A 66 -1.18 11.78 -22.80
C ALA A 66 -2.35 11.08 -22.09
N VAL A 67 -2.71 9.85 -22.47
CA VAL A 67 -3.68 9.03 -21.72
C VAL A 67 -3.18 8.75 -20.31
N VAL A 68 -1.90 8.41 -20.17
CA VAL A 68 -1.29 8.06 -18.87
C VAL A 68 -1.17 9.32 -18.00
N GLU A 69 -0.75 10.45 -18.58
CA GLU A 69 -0.70 11.74 -17.90
C GLU A 69 -2.09 12.16 -17.37
N ARG A 70 -3.16 12.02 -18.17
CA ARG A 70 -4.54 12.27 -17.70
C ARG A 70 -4.94 11.35 -16.53
N HIS A 71 -4.47 10.11 -16.54
CA HIS A 71 -4.68 9.20 -15.43
C HIS A 71 -3.96 9.70 -14.17
N PHE A 72 -2.70 10.13 -14.26
CA PHE A 72 -1.96 10.72 -13.13
C PHE A 72 -2.60 12.00 -12.58
N ALA A 73 -3.13 12.87 -13.45
CA ALA A 73 -3.91 14.02 -13.02
C ALA A 73 -5.13 13.58 -12.18
N ARG A 74 -5.87 12.57 -12.65
CA ARG A 74 -7.00 12.00 -11.91
C ARG A 74 -6.56 11.38 -10.57
N LEU A 75 -5.43 10.68 -10.51
CA LEU A 75 -4.91 10.12 -9.26
C LEU A 75 -4.70 11.21 -8.20
N ARG A 76 -4.01 12.29 -8.57
CA ARG A 76 -3.79 13.44 -7.70
C ARG A 76 -5.12 14.04 -7.23
N ASP A 77 -6.05 14.27 -8.16
CA ASP A 77 -7.35 14.87 -7.85
C ASP A 77 -8.24 13.93 -6.99
N SER A 78 -7.94 12.63 -6.98
CA SER A 78 -8.60 11.61 -6.14
C SER A 78 -7.89 11.37 -4.79
N GLY A 79 -6.92 12.20 -4.41
CA GLY A 79 -6.20 12.05 -3.15
C GLY A 79 -5.27 10.83 -3.08
N VAL A 80 -4.99 10.18 -4.21
CA VAL A 80 -3.99 9.11 -4.27
C VAL A 80 -2.61 9.71 -4.08
N THR A 81 -1.83 9.12 -3.18
CA THR A 81 -0.46 9.56 -2.86
C THR A 81 0.59 8.51 -3.21
N CYS A 82 0.19 7.25 -3.39
CA CYS A 82 1.12 6.14 -3.63
C CYS A 82 0.52 5.11 -4.59
N LEU A 83 1.34 4.58 -5.50
CA LEU A 83 1.07 3.35 -6.23
C LEU A 83 2.07 2.28 -5.80
N ARG A 84 1.61 1.04 -5.69
CA ARG A 84 2.53 -0.12 -5.60
C ARG A 84 2.66 -0.76 -6.97
N LEU A 85 3.92 -0.93 -7.40
CA LEU A 85 4.27 -1.43 -8.72
C LEU A 85 5.43 -2.41 -8.64
N MET A 86 5.48 -3.32 -9.60
CA MET A 86 6.60 -4.23 -9.82
C MET A 86 7.45 -3.68 -10.97
N LEU A 87 8.79 -3.62 -10.79
CA LEU A 87 9.72 -3.12 -11.84
C LEU A 87 9.57 -3.88 -13.16
N ASP A 88 9.28 -5.18 -13.07
CA ASP A 88 8.77 -5.97 -14.17
C ASP A 88 7.41 -6.59 -13.84
N TYR A 89 6.63 -6.88 -14.88
CA TYR A 89 5.38 -7.59 -14.74
C TYR A 89 5.35 -8.73 -15.75
N ASN A 90 5.57 -9.93 -15.26
CA ASN A 90 5.93 -11.12 -16.04
C ASN A 90 4.71 -11.81 -16.68
N GLN A 91 3.56 -11.15 -16.67
CA GLN A 91 2.36 -11.62 -17.35
C GLN A 91 2.59 -11.85 -18.85
N VAL A 92 3.41 -11.00 -19.50
CA VAL A 92 3.78 -11.09 -20.91
C VAL A 92 5.29 -10.95 -21.11
N ARG A 93 5.86 -11.65 -22.11
CA ARG A 93 7.32 -11.75 -22.30
C ARG A 93 8.06 -10.44 -22.63
N HIS A 94 7.35 -9.44 -23.15
CA HIS A 94 7.94 -8.19 -23.66
C HIS A 94 7.87 -7.05 -22.62
N ARG A 95 7.76 -7.42 -21.35
CA ARG A 95 7.63 -6.52 -20.18
C ARG A 95 8.59 -6.87 -19.04
N HIS A 96 9.56 -7.74 -19.31
CA HIS A 96 10.68 -7.95 -18.40
C HIS A 96 11.53 -6.68 -18.37
N PHE A 97 11.90 -6.23 -17.18
CA PHE A 97 12.79 -5.08 -17.00
C PHE A 97 14.16 -5.32 -17.66
N GLU A 98 14.59 -6.59 -17.62
CA GLU A 98 15.79 -7.08 -18.26
C GLU A 98 15.44 -8.03 -19.43
N SER A 99 16.04 -7.83 -20.60
CA SER A 99 15.87 -8.75 -21.74
C SER A 99 16.67 -10.05 -21.57
N ARG A 100 17.80 -9.95 -20.87
CA ARG A 100 18.70 -10.99 -20.36
C ARG A 100 19.20 -10.53 -18.99
N CYS A 101 19.58 -11.46 -18.11
CA CYS A 101 20.18 -11.12 -16.82
C CYS A 101 21.29 -10.06 -16.98
N GLY A 102 21.13 -8.91 -16.35
CA GLY A 102 22.09 -7.78 -16.42
C GLY A 102 22.02 -6.92 -17.69
N GLN A 103 21.08 -7.18 -18.61
CA GLN A 103 20.84 -6.36 -19.81
C GLN A 103 19.45 -5.73 -19.73
N PHE A 104 19.39 -4.48 -19.28
CA PHE A 104 18.15 -3.72 -19.12
C PHE A 104 17.51 -3.41 -20.48
N ALA A 105 16.21 -3.66 -20.62
CA ALA A 105 15.48 -3.42 -21.85
C ALA A 105 15.26 -1.91 -22.04
N PRO A 106 15.75 -1.26 -23.12
CA PRO A 106 15.67 0.20 -23.26
C PRO A 106 14.24 0.77 -23.22
N ALA A 107 13.27 0.05 -23.77
CA ALA A 107 11.86 0.45 -23.73
C ALA A 107 11.23 0.36 -22.33
N MET A 108 11.76 -0.51 -21.47
CA MET A 108 11.35 -0.60 -20.07
C MET A 108 12.01 0.48 -19.22
N VAL A 109 13.29 0.77 -19.48
CA VAL A 109 13.99 1.89 -18.85
C VAL A 109 13.28 3.20 -19.17
N GLN A 110 12.94 3.46 -20.44
CA GLN A 110 12.14 4.63 -20.85
C GLN A 110 10.78 4.70 -20.15
N LEU A 111 10.08 3.56 -20.03
CA LEU A 111 8.78 3.53 -19.35
C LEU A 111 8.93 4.00 -17.91
N TRP A 112 9.96 3.53 -17.21
CA TRP A 112 10.22 3.92 -15.82
C TRP A 112 10.72 5.35 -15.69
N ASP A 113 11.54 5.86 -16.61
CA ASP A 113 11.89 7.27 -16.65
C ASP A 113 10.64 8.16 -16.72
N ASP A 114 9.70 7.80 -17.60
CA ASP A 114 8.48 8.57 -17.78
C ASP A 114 7.53 8.41 -16.57
N LEU A 115 7.47 7.23 -15.93
CA LEU A 115 6.72 7.05 -14.69
C LEU A 115 7.30 7.91 -13.56
N ILE A 116 8.62 7.88 -13.35
CA ILE A 116 9.26 8.70 -12.31
C ILE A 116 8.95 10.18 -12.53
N ALA A 117 9.06 10.67 -13.76
CA ALA A 117 8.71 12.05 -14.09
C ALA A 117 7.21 12.37 -13.84
N LEU A 118 6.30 11.44 -14.14
CA LEU A 118 4.87 11.60 -13.84
C LEU A 118 4.61 11.60 -12.32
N GLY A 119 5.30 10.74 -11.56
CA GLY A 119 5.25 10.75 -10.10
C GLY A 119 5.70 12.08 -9.51
N GLU A 120 6.81 12.62 -10.02
CA GLU A 120 7.35 13.95 -9.65
C GLU A 120 6.36 15.08 -9.97
N LEU A 121 5.77 15.06 -11.16
CA LEU A 121 4.87 16.11 -11.63
C LEU A 121 3.53 16.14 -10.88
N TYR A 122 3.00 14.98 -10.51
CA TYR A 122 1.66 14.85 -9.94
C TYR A 122 1.63 14.56 -8.43
N GLY A 123 2.79 14.45 -7.76
CA GLY A 123 2.82 14.15 -6.33
C GLY A 123 2.52 12.69 -6.00
N ILE A 124 2.70 11.77 -6.96
CA ILE A 124 2.43 10.34 -6.77
C ILE A 124 3.74 9.61 -6.47
N ARG A 125 3.77 8.90 -5.35
CA ARG A 125 4.94 8.08 -4.96
C ARG A 125 4.79 6.61 -5.34
N TYR A 126 5.91 5.90 -5.32
CA TYR A 126 5.99 4.49 -5.68
C TYR A 126 6.56 3.64 -4.56
N LEU A 127 5.82 2.58 -4.19
CA LEU A 127 6.38 1.42 -3.53
C LEU A 127 6.78 0.42 -4.62
N LEU A 128 8.09 0.22 -4.80
CA LEU A 128 8.63 -0.58 -5.91
C LEU A 128 9.18 -1.91 -5.43
N THR A 129 8.69 -3.00 -6.02
CA THR A 129 9.29 -4.33 -5.83
C THR A 129 10.05 -4.77 -7.08
N PRO A 130 11.22 -5.42 -6.95
CA PRO A 130 12.02 -5.76 -8.12
C PRO A 130 11.41 -6.86 -8.96
N PHE A 131 10.54 -7.72 -8.42
CA PHE A 131 10.01 -8.89 -9.11
C PHE A 131 8.51 -9.09 -8.92
N ASP A 132 7.83 -9.41 -10.01
CA ASP A 132 6.54 -10.09 -10.00
C ASP A 132 6.73 -11.58 -9.72
N THR A 133 6.60 -12.01 -8.45
CA THR A 133 6.87 -13.40 -8.05
C THR A 133 5.83 -14.40 -8.56
N PHE A 134 4.58 -13.99 -8.77
CA PHE A 134 3.52 -14.88 -9.25
C PHE A 134 3.73 -15.30 -10.70
N PHE A 135 3.84 -14.35 -11.64
CA PHE A 135 4.06 -14.71 -13.04
C PHE A 135 5.50 -15.16 -13.31
N MET A 136 6.49 -14.68 -12.53
CA MET A 136 7.85 -15.22 -12.57
C MET A 136 7.84 -16.74 -12.34
N ALA A 137 7.15 -17.22 -11.29
CA ALA A 137 7.04 -18.66 -11.02
C ALA A 137 6.40 -19.42 -12.19
N ARG A 138 5.29 -18.91 -12.73
CA ARG A 138 4.57 -19.55 -13.84
C ARG A 138 5.34 -19.54 -15.16
N ARG A 139 6.25 -18.58 -15.36
CA ARG A 139 7.01 -18.40 -16.60
C ARG A 139 8.52 -18.55 -16.41
N TRP A 140 8.94 -19.25 -15.34
CA TRP A 140 10.33 -19.33 -14.92
C TRP A 140 11.28 -19.72 -16.05
N ARG A 141 10.95 -20.75 -16.84
CA ARG A 141 11.80 -21.24 -17.95
C ARG A 141 12.20 -20.14 -18.94
N THR A 142 11.41 -19.09 -19.08
CA THR A 142 11.68 -17.96 -19.98
C THR A 142 12.02 -16.65 -19.26
N HIS A 143 12.12 -16.69 -17.94
CA HIS A 143 12.52 -15.54 -17.15
C HIS A 143 14.02 -15.25 -17.36
N PRO A 144 14.49 -13.98 -17.36
CA PRO A 144 15.89 -13.65 -17.64
C PRO A 144 16.88 -14.29 -16.66
N TYR A 145 16.45 -14.61 -15.44
CA TYR A 145 17.30 -15.20 -14.40
C TYR A 145 17.38 -16.72 -14.48
N SER A 146 16.52 -17.36 -15.28
CA SER A 146 16.54 -18.82 -15.42
C SER A 146 17.70 -19.28 -16.26
N ARG A 147 18.43 -20.30 -15.79
CA ARG A 147 19.52 -20.93 -16.54
C ARG A 147 19.09 -21.52 -17.88
N ALA A 148 17.84 -21.97 -17.99
CA ALA A 148 17.26 -22.41 -19.26
C ALA A 148 17.14 -21.27 -20.30
N ASN A 149 17.20 -20.01 -19.86
CA ASN A 149 17.16 -18.81 -20.68
C ASN A 149 18.47 -18.00 -20.59
N GLY A 150 19.57 -18.64 -20.17
CA GLY A 150 20.90 -18.03 -20.08
C GLY A 150 21.18 -17.22 -18.82
N GLY A 151 20.28 -17.25 -17.83
CA GLY A 151 20.51 -16.65 -16.51
C GLY A 151 21.31 -17.53 -15.55
N PRO A 152 21.63 -17.04 -14.35
CA PRO A 152 22.45 -17.78 -13.38
C PRO A 152 21.69 -18.87 -12.60
N CYS A 153 20.38 -18.72 -12.44
CA CYS A 153 19.62 -19.47 -11.45
C CYS A 153 19.08 -20.79 -12.01
N GLY A 154 19.45 -21.93 -11.39
CA GLY A 154 19.04 -23.26 -11.82
C GLY A 154 17.53 -23.48 -11.70
N THR A 155 16.98 -23.18 -10.53
CA THR A 155 15.54 -23.27 -10.24
C THR A 155 15.07 -22.06 -9.45
N ILE A 156 13.77 -21.74 -9.52
CA ILE A 156 13.22 -20.63 -8.74
C ILE A 156 13.45 -20.79 -7.22
N GLY A 157 13.51 -22.02 -6.71
CA GLY A 157 13.78 -22.28 -5.30
C GLY A 157 15.21 -21.98 -4.84
N GLN A 158 16.09 -21.57 -5.77
CA GLN A 158 17.48 -21.20 -5.51
C GLN A 158 17.73 -19.70 -5.60
N MET A 159 16.69 -18.87 -5.74
CA MET A 159 16.84 -17.41 -5.90
C MET A 159 17.61 -16.77 -4.73
N PHE A 160 17.50 -17.31 -3.51
CA PHE A 160 18.19 -16.76 -2.33
C PHE A 160 19.54 -17.43 -2.03
N THR A 161 19.80 -18.62 -2.61
CA THR A 161 21.02 -19.41 -2.35
C THR A 161 22.06 -19.32 -3.46
N CYS A 162 21.67 -19.01 -4.71
CA CYS A 162 22.60 -18.89 -5.82
C CYS A 162 23.41 -17.57 -5.73
N PRO A 163 24.75 -17.61 -5.57
CA PRO A 163 25.57 -16.40 -5.40
C PRO A 163 25.52 -15.46 -6.61
N ASP A 164 25.56 -16.00 -7.82
CA ASP A 164 25.48 -15.20 -9.06
C ASP A 164 24.10 -14.54 -9.22
N THR A 165 23.04 -15.23 -8.79
CA THR A 165 21.69 -14.67 -8.77
C THR A 165 21.58 -13.52 -7.77
N ARG A 166 22.14 -13.70 -6.57
CA ARG A 166 22.22 -12.66 -5.54
C ARG A 166 22.98 -11.42 -6.04
N MET A 167 24.11 -11.61 -6.73
CA MET A 167 24.84 -10.52 -7.39
C MET A 167 23.98 -9.82 -8.46
N ALA A 168 23.27 -10.58 -9.30
CA ALA A 168 22.38 -10.02 -10.31
C ALA A 168 21.23 -9.21 -9.71
N ILE A 169 20.64 -9.65 -8.59
CA ILE A 169 19.60 -8.89 -7.87
C ILE A 169 20.17 -7.56 -7.34
N LYS A 170 21.37 -7.57 -6.75
CA LYS A 170 22.05 -6.35 -6.32
C LYS A 170 22.30 -5.40 -7.48
N ASN A 171 22.80 -5.90 -8.61
CA ASN A 171 23.06 -5.08 -9.80
C ASN A 171 21.77 -4.48 -10.38
N ARG A 172 20.66 -5.22 -10.37
CA ARG A 172 19.33 -4.74 -10.77
C ARG A 172 18.87 -3.56 -9.91
N LEU A 173 18.95 -3.71 -8.58
CA LEU A 173 18.58 -2.65 -7.65
C LEU A 173 19.55 -1.45 -7.73
N ALA A 174 20.85 -1.71 -7.86
CA ALA A 174 21.86 -0.67 -8.05
C ALA A 174 21.61 0.15 -9.32
N PHE A 175 21.24 -0.49 -10.43
CA PHE A 175 20.83 0.21 -11.65
C PHE A 175 19.60 1.10 -11.40
N ALA A 176 18.55 0.53 -10.80
CA ALA A 176 17.32 1.26 -10.54
C ALA A 176 17.56 2.48 -9.64
N THR A 177 18.31 2.32 -8.54
CA THR A 177 18.57 3.44 -7.62
C THR A 177 19.53 4.48 -8.20
N ARG A 178 20.59 4.10 -8.93
CA ARG A 178 21.47 5.08 -9.58
C ARG A 178 20.70 5.96 -10.56
N ARG A 179 19.68 5.40 -11.22
CA ARG A 179 18.90 6.11 -12.22
C ARG A 179 17.76 6.94 -11.63
N TRP A 180 17.02 6.39 -10.66
CA TRP A 180 15.77 6.97 -10.18
C TRP A 180 15.76 7.27 -8.68
N GLY A 181 16.74 6.75 -7.94
CA GLY A 181 16.86 6.89 -6.49
C GLY A 181 17.25 8.29 -6.00
N HIS A 182 17.40 9.28 -6.88
CA HIS A 182 17.44 10.68 -6.46
C HIS A 182 16.03 11.27 -6.29
N SER A 183 15.03 10.66 -6.93
CA SER A 183 13.67 11.19 -7.02
C SER A 183 12.86 10.92 -5.76
N GLY A 184 12.22 11.95 -5.21
CA GLY A 184 11.23 11.80 -4.13
C GLY A 184 9.93 11.12 -4.54
N ALA A 185 9.77 10.76 -5.82
CA ALA A 185 8.69 9.89 -6.28
C ALA A 185 8.88 8.44 -5.81
N ILE A 186 10.06 8.03 -5.34
CA ILE A 186 10.22 6.72 -4.70
C ILE A 186 9.85 6.88 -3.22
N PHE A 187 8.78 6.19 -2.79
CA PHE A 187 8.42 6.09 -1.38
C PHE A 187 9.30 5.04 -0.68
N GLY A 188 9.50 3.90 -1.32
CA GLY A 188 10.35 2.85 -0.78
C GLY A 188 10.52 1.65 -1.69
N TRP A 189 11.45 0.79 -1.30
CA TRP A 189 11.80 -0.45 -1.96
C TRP A 189 11.21 -1.65 -1.20
N ASP A 190 10.26 -2.34 -1.80
CA ASP A 190 9.80 -3.65 -1.37
C ASP A 190 10.76 -4.71 -1.93
N LEU A 191 11.81 -5.02 -1.17
CA LEU A 191 12.97 -5.79 -1.63
C LEU A 191 12.61 -7.15 -2.22
N TRP A 192 11.45 -7.71 -1.86
CA TRP A 192 10.93 -8.93 -2.44
C TRP A 192 9.42 -9.08 -2.25
N ASN A 193 8.67 -9.24 -3.34
CA ASN A 193 7.24 -9.51 -3.29
C ASN A 193 6.94 -10.91 -2.73
N GLU A 194 6.16 -10.98 -1.65
CA GLU A 194 5.69 -12.22 -1.03
C GLU A 194 6.84 -13.19 -0.70
N ILE A 195 7.71 -12.75 0.21
CA ILE A 195 8.83 -13.56 0.67
C ILE A 195 8.37 -14.89 1.25
N ASP A 196 9.12 -15.94 0.91
CA ASP A 196 8.85 -17.29 1.37
C ASP A 196 10.16 -18.10 1.44
N THR A 197 10.21 -19.07 2.34
CA THR A 197 11.36 -19.99 2.48
C THR A 197 11.57 -20.88 1.26
N ASN A 198 10.57 -21.02 0.37
CA ASN A 198 10.70 -21.78 -0.87
C ASN A 198 11.81 -21.26 -1.80
N TYR A 199 12.14 -19.96 -1.75
CA TYR A 199 13.26 -19.37 -2.50
C TYR A 199 14.65 -19.67 -1.89
N ALA A 200 14.66 -20.25 -0.69
CA ALA A 200 15.81 -20.55 0.15
C ALA A 200 15.91 -22.06 0.49
N GLY A 201 15.26 -22.94 -0.28
CA GLY A 201 15.27 -24.37 0.01
C GLY A 201 14.59 -24.76 1.34
N GLY A 202 13.71 -23.91 1.87
CA GLY A 202 13.02 -24.13 3.14
C GLY A 202 13.71 -23.52 4.36
N ASP A 203 14.90 -22.92 4.21
CA ASP A 203 15.67 -22.37 5.34
C ASP A 203 15.37 -20.89 5.61
N ILE A 204 14.88 -20.60 6.82
CA ILE A 204 14.57 -19.25 7.27
C ILE A 204 15.83 -18.40 7.50
N ALA A 205 16.94 -19.01 7.94
CA ALA A 205 18.20 -18.30 8.18
C ALA A 205 18.77 -17.75 6.87
N THR A 206 18.69 -18.54 5.80
CA THR A 206 19.01 -18.10 4.44
C THR A 206 18.13 -16.94 3.98
N CYS A 207 16.82 -16.92 4.29
CA CYS A 207 15.97 -15.77 3.99
C CYS A 207 16.41 -14.50 4.74
N HIS A 208 16.74 -14.60 6.04
CA HIS A 208 17.31 -13.47 6.81
C HIS A 208 18.62 -12.96 6.20
N ALA A 209 19.55 -13.88 5.88
CA ALA A 209 20.83 -13.54 5.28
C ALA A 209 20.68 -12.93 3.88
N PHE A 210 19.66 -13.34 3.12
CA PHE A 210 19.33 -12.72 1.84
C PHE A 210 18.84 -11.28 2.04
N ILE A 211 17.87 -11.05 2.91
CA ILE A 211 17.33 -9.69 3.15
C ILE A 211 18.39 -8.75 3.72
N SER A 212 19.19 -9.21 4.69
CA SER A 212 20.30 -8.42 5.25
C SER A 212 21.28 -7.97 4.17
N ASP A 213 21.65 -8.89 3.28
CA ASP A 213 22.65 -8.65 2.25
C ASP A 213 22.14 -7.75 1.11
N ILE A 214 20.89 -7.93 0.67
CA ILE A 214 20.27 -7.06 -0.34
C ILE A 214 20.01 -5.66 0.23
N SER A 215 19.50 -5.56 1.45
CA SER A 215 19.25 -4.28 2.11
C SER A 215 20.54 -3.48 2.30
N ALA A 216 21.59 -4.11 2.84
CA ALA A 216 22.89 -3.47 3.05
C ALA A 216 23.51 -2.99 1.73
N ALA A 217 23.45 -3.80 0.67
CA ALA A 217 23.97 -3.42 -0.65
C ALA A 217 23.21 -2.23 -1.24
N LEU A 218 21.88 -2.24 -1.17
CA LEU A 218 21.07 -1.12 -1.68
C LEU A 218 21.29 0.16 -0.87
N ARG A 219 21.34 0.08 0.47
CA ARG A 219 21.63 1.25 1.31
C ARG A 219 23.02 1.82 1.04
N ALA A 220 24.04 0.97 0.86
CA ALA A 220 25.38 1.42 0.53
C ALA A 220 25.41 2.14 -0.82
N GLU A 221 24.71 1.61 -1.82
CA GLU A 221 24.59 2.24 -3.13
C GLU A 221 23.84 3.57 -3.07
N GLU A 222 22.72 3.63 -2.35
CA GLU A 222 21.95 4.87 -2.16
C GLU A 222 22.74 5.93 -1.40
N MET A 223 23.43 5.54 -0.34
CA MET A 223 24.30 6.46 0.39
C MET A 223 25.43 7.00 -0.50
N ALA A 224 26.05 6.15 -1.32
CA ALA A 224 27.12 6.57 -2.22
C ALA A 224 26.62 7.47 -3.36
N ALA A 225 25.45 7.19 -3.93
CA ALA A 225 24.91 7.94 -5.06
C ALA A 225 24.17 9.22 -4.65
N HIS A 226 23.47 9.20 -3.51
CA HIS A 226 22.49 10.22 -3.13
C HIS A 226 22.73 10.82 -1.73
N GLY A 227 23.65 10.28 -0.94
CA GLY A 227 23.94 10.74 0.43
C GLY A 227 22.87 10.40 1.47
N ARG A 228 21.87 9.61 1.08
CA ARG A 228 20.74 9.17 1.91
C ARG A 228 20.05 7.95 1.28
N CYS A 229 19.18 7.28 2.04
CA CYS A 229 18.52 6.03 1.62
C CYS A 229 17.00 6.13 1.68
N HIS A 230 16.33 5.50 0.72
CA HIS A 230 14.88 5.34 0.77
C HIS A 230 14.49 4.28 1.79
N LEU A 231 13.20 4.27 2.17
CA LEU A 231 12.65 3.24 3.03
C LEU A 231 12.67 1.88 2.34
N GLN A 232 12.88 0.83 3.12
CA GLN A 232 12.93 -0.55 2.65
C GLN A 232 11.96 -1.42 3.44
N THR A 233 11.30 -2.33 2.73
CA THR A 233 10.42 -3.35 3.28
C THR A 233 10.59 -4.67 2.54
N VAL A 234 9.86 -5.68 2.99
CA VAL A 234 9.59 -6.91 2.25
C VAL A 234 8.15 -7.30 2.52
N SER A 235 7.43 -7.77 1.50
CA SER A 235 6.04 -8.17 1.67
C SER A 235 5.87 -9.67 1.89
N VAL A 236 4.75 -10.09 2.49
CA VAL A 236 4.42 -11.50 2.71
C VAL A 236 2.98 -11.82 2.38
N PHE A 237 2.77 -12.94 1.70
CA PHE A 237 1.45 -13.51 1.48
C PHE A 237 0.85 -13.96 2.83
N GLY A 238 -0.20 -13.30 3.32
CA GLY A 238 -0.77 -13.57 4.65
C GLY A 238 -1.04 -15.05 4.96
N PRO A 239 -1.62 -15.85 4.04
CA PRO A 239 -1.79 -17.28 4.27
C PRO A 239 -0.47 -18.06 4.43
N ALA A 240 0.65 -17.59 3.87
CA ALA A 240 1.97 -18.18 4.12
C ALA A 240 2.43 -17.97 5.57
N LEU A 241 2.10 -16.85 6.22
CA LEU A 241 2.40 -16.64 7.65
C LEU A 241 1.73 -17.69 8.54
N LYS A 242 0.48 -18.06 8.24
CA LYS A 242 -0.22 -19.13 8.98
C LYS A 242 0.48 -20.48 8.84
N ALA A 243 0.97 -20.79 7.63
CA ALA A 243 1.67 -22.04 7.35
C ALA A 243 3.12 -22.04 7.87
N ARG A 244 3.76 -20.86 7.95
CA ARG A 244 5.16 -20.65 8.32
C ARG A 244 5.29 -19.41 9.22
N PRO A 245 4.90 -19.49 10.51
CA PRO A 245 4.90 -18.34 11.43
C PRO A 245 6.27 -17.67 11.59
N GLN A 246 7.36 -18.41 11.37
CA GLN A 246 8.73 -17.88 11.41
C GLN A 246 9.00 -16.77 10.38
N LEU A 247 8.21 -16.67 9.30
CA LEU A 247 8.31 -15.55 8.35
C LEU A 247 7.99 -14.19 9.01
N ALA A 248 7.28 -14.19 10.15
CA ALA A 248 7.00 -12.99 10.90
C ALA A 248 8.27 -12.26 11.37
N GLU A 249 9.33 -13.01 11.72
CA GLU A 249 10.62 -12.44 12.13
C GLU A 249 11.29 -11.64 10.99
N ILE A 250 11.07 -12.05 9.75
CA ILE A 250 11.62 -11.36 8.58
C ILE A 250 10.79 -10.13 8.25
N VAL A 251 9.48 -10.26 8.20
CA VAL A 251 8.62 -9.21 7.64
C VAL A 251 8.34 -8.11 8.65
N PHE A 252 8.10 -8.49 9.92
CA PHE A 252 7.70 -7.54 10.95
C PHE A 252 8.88 -7.07 11.80
N ARG A 253 9.94 -7.88 11.97
CA ARG A 253 10.99 -7.64 12.98
C ARG A 253 12.41 -7.53 12.44
N HIS A 254 12.64 -7.76 11.14
CA HIS A 254 14.00 -7.69 10.60
C HIS A 254 14.61 -6.29 10.82
N PRO A 255 15.85 -6.20 11.35
CA PRO A 255 16.43 -4.92 11.74
C PRO A 255 16.79 -4.00 10.56
N ALA A 256 17.01 -4.58 9.38
CA ALA A 256 17.34 -3.83 8.17
C ALA A 256 16.15 -3.12 7.49
N LEU A 257 14.91 -3.43 7.89
CA LEU A 257 13.69 -2.92 7.25
C LEU A 257 13.06 -1.79 8.07
N ASP A 258 12.52 -0.78 7.38
CA ASP A 258 12.00 0.43 8.02
C ASP A 258 10.51 0.32 8.37
N PHE A 259 9.74 -0.42 7.56
CA PHE A 259 8.32 -0.66 7.78
C PHE A 259 7.93 -2.09 7.39
N ALA A 260 6.81 -2.56 7.93
CA ALA A 260 6.26 -3.89 7.68
C ALA A 260 5.16 -3.84 6.62
N SER A 261 5.14 -4.85 5.76
CA SER A 261 4.19 -5.02 4.66
C SER A 261 3.59 -6.42 4.69
N VAL A 262 2.26 -6.51 4.77
CA VAL A 262 1.50 -7.77 4.76
C VAL A 262 0.49 -7.75 3.62
N HIS A 263 0.19 -8.91 3.05
CA HIS A 263 -0.85 -9.07 2.05
C HIS A 263 -2.06 -9.82 2.62
N LEU A 264 -3.25 -9.26 2.49
CA LEU A 264 -4.48 -9.80 3.08
C LEU A 264 -5.31 -10.57 2.05
N TYR A 265 -5.36 -11.90 2.20
CA TYR A 265 -6.12 -12.82 1.35
C TYR A 265 -6.77 -13.93 2.16
N GLU A 266 -7.66 -13.57 3.09
CA GLU A 266 -8.41 -14.58 3.81
C GLU A 266 -9.45 -15.26 2.93
N LYS A 267 -9.36 -16.59 2.91
CA LYS A 267 -10.22 -17.48 2.12
C LYS A 267 -11.70 -17.32 2.45
N GLY A 268 -12.49 -17.07 1.40
CA GLY A 268 -13.94 -17.01 1.47
C GLY A 268 -14.49 -15.71 2.04
N THR A 269 -13.63 -14.73 2.32
CA THR A 269 -14.02 -13.39 2.78
C THR A 269 -13.36 -12.32 1.92
N ILE A 270 -12.05 -12.10 2.06
CA ILE A 270 -11.33 -11.04 1.35
C ILE A 270 -11.13 -11.42 -0.11
N ASP A 271 -10.75 -12.67 -0.39
CA ASP A 271 -10.46 -13.15 -1.74
C ASP A 271 -11.71 -13.57 -2.56
N ASP A 272 -12.84 -13.79 -1.88
CA ASP A 272 -14.12 -14.19 -2.46
C ASP A 272 -15.31 -13.69 -1.60
N PRO A 273 -15.58 -12.37 -1.60
CA PRO A 273 -16.56 -11.75 -0.71
C PRO A 273 -17.99 -12.06 -1.15
N ARG A 274 -18.82 -12.50 -0.18
CA ARG A 274 -20.28 -12.65 -0.32
C ARG A 274 -21.07 -11.49 0.29
N ASP A 275 -20.41 -10.76 1.19
CA ASP A 275 -20.88 -9.54 1.82
C ASP A 275 -19.68 -8.59 2.01
N THR A 276 -19.92 -7.38 2.50
CA THR A 276 -18.88 -6.36 2.66
C THR A 276 -18.40 -6.19 4.11
N LEU A 277 -19.04 -6.83 5.08
CA LEU A 277 -18.70 -6.73 6.50
C LEU A 277 -17.71 -7.82 6.94
N SER A 278 -17.90 -9.06 6.49
CA SER A 278 -17.00 -10.20 6.72
C SER A 278 -15.56 -9.90 6.31
N PRO A 279 -15.26 -9.38 5.10
CA PRO A 279 -13.90 -8.99 4.73
C PRO A 279 -13.33 -7.83 5.58
N ALA A 280 -14.18 -6.90 6.02
CA ALA A 280 -13.74 -5.83 6.93
C ALA A 280 -13.37 -6.38 8.32
N ARG A 281 -14.15 -7.35 8.84
CA ARG A 281 -13.83 -8.07 10.09
C ARG A 281 -12.53 -8.86 9.96
N ALA A 282 -12.34 -9.54 8.84
CA ALA A 282 -11.11 -10.26 8.54
C ALA A 282 -9.91 -9.30 8.50
N THR A 283 -10.05 -8.16 7.82
CA THR A 283 -9.01 -7.12 7.76
C THR A 283 -8.65 -6.61 9.15
N ALA A 284 -9.65 -6.24 9.97
CA ALA A 284 -9.39 -5.74 11.32
C ALA A 284 -8.66 -6.77 12.20
N ARG A 285 -9.08 -8.04 12.14
CA ARG A 285 -8.43 -9.13 12.88
C ARG A 285 -7.00 -9.37 12.40
N LEU A 286 -6.77 -9.47 11.09
CA LEU A 286 -5.45 -9.77 10.52
C LEU A 286 -4.47 -8.61 10.73
N MET A 287 -4.93 -7.36 10.66
CA MET A 287 -4.10 -6.19 10.98
C MET A 287 -3.72 -6.17 12.46
N THR A 288 -4.66 -6.46 13.35
CA THR A 288 -4.37 -6.57 14.80
C THR A 288 -3.37 -7.71 15.08
N GLU A 289 -3.53 -8.86 14.42
CA GLU A 289 -2.58 -9.97 14.49
C GLU A 289 -1.17 -9.56 14.02
N ALA A 290 -1.08 -8.90 12.87
CA ALA A 290 0.18 -8.37 12.35
C ALA A 290 0.81 -7.32 13.28
N LEU A 291 0.01 -6.48 13.95
CA LEU A 291 0.51 -5.53 14.95
C LEU A 291 1.15 -6.22 16.16
N HIS A 292 0.63 -7.37 16.61
CA HIS A 292 1.28 -8.14 17.68
C HIS A 292 2.68 -8.64 17.27
N HIS A 293 2.92 -8.79 15.97
CA HIS A 293 4.25 -9.10 15.46
C HIS A 293 5.14 -7.87 15.28
N CYS A 294 4.56 -6.72 15.00
CA CYS A 294 5.28 -5.50 14.64
C CYS A 294 5.79 -4.74 15.88
N PRO A 295 7.04 -4.24 15.89
CA PRO A 295 7.47 -3.26 16.87
C PRO A 295 6.51 -2.04 16.93
N ALA A 296 6.29 -1.50 18.12
CA ALA A 296 5.31 -0.44 18.36
C ALA A 296 5.50 0.79 17.46
N ASP A 297 6.75 1.11 17.13
CA ASP A 297 7.15 2.32 16.39
C ASP A 297 7.36 2.05 14.89
N ARG A 298 7.25 0.80 14.44
CA ARG A 298 7.49 0.43 13.03
C ARG A 298 6.20 0.55 12.23
N PRO A 299 6.07 1.39 11.20
CA PRO A 299 4.85 1.45 10.38
C PRO A 299 4.45 0.09 9.81
N LEU A 300 3.15 -0.21 9.77
CA LEU A 300 2.60 -1.47 9.26
C LEU A 300 1.54 -1.17 8.19
N LEU A 301 1.65 -1.82 7.04
CA LEU A 301 0.76 -1.62 5.91
C LEU A 301 0.26 -2.94 5.35
N ASP A 302 -1.01 -2.92 4.95
CA ASP A 302 -1.50 -3.86 3.98
C ASP A 302 -1.17 -3.29 2.60
N THR A 303 -0.18 -3.87 1.95
CA THR A 303 0.26 -3.43 0.63
C THR A 303 -0.37 -4.24 -0.48
N GLU A 304 -1.24 -5.21 -0.17
CA GLU A 304 -1.86 -6.02 -1.19
C GLU A 304 -3.07 -6.82 -0.69
N HIS A 305 -4.24 -6.60 -1.29
CA HIS A 305 -5.40 -7.41 -1.00
C HIS A 305 -6.41 -7.51 -2.14
N GLY A 306 -7.36 -8.42 -1.91
CA GLY A 306 -8.78 -8.37 -2.26
C GLY A 306 -9.27 -9.53 -3.15
N PRO A 307 -10.42 -9.45 -3.87
CA PRO A 307 -11.15 -10.59 -4.44
C PRO A 307 -10.49 -11.36 -5.59
N ILE A 308 -9.27 -11.84 -5.38
CA ILE A 308 -8.50 -12.58 -6.36
C ILE A 308 -9.17 -13.90 -6.75
N HIS A 309 -9.81 -14.63 -5.84
CA HIS A 309 -10.49 -15.89 -6.18
C HIS A 309 -11.81 -15.66 -6.91
N ALA A 310 -12.60 -14.64 -6.51
CA ALA A 310 -13.78 -14.24 -7.27
C ALA A 310 -13.40 -13.85 -8.71
N PHE A 311 -12.32 -13.08 -8.88
CA PHE A 311 -11.87 -12.61 -10.20
C PHE A 311 -11.17 -13.69 -11.03
N LYS A 312 -10.08 -14.27 -10.51
CA LYS A 312 -9.18 -15.15 -11.27
C LYS A 312 -9.77 -16.54 -11.48
N ASP A 313 -10.40 -17.11 -10.45
CA ASP A 313 -10.81 -18.51 -10.47
C ASP A 313 -12.31 -18.66 -10.82
N ARG A 314 -13.14 -17.69 -10.44
CA ARG A 314 -14.58 -17.68 -10.77
C ARG A 314 -14.97 -16.74 -11.91
N HIS A 315 -14.04 -15.91 -12.38
CA HIS A 315 -14.28 -14.96 -13.48
C HIS A 315 -15.41 -13.96 -13.19
N ILE A 316 -15.60 -13.60 -11.92
CA ILE A 316 -16.60 -12.65 -11.47
C ILE A 316 -15.98 -11.25 -11.40
N THR A 317 -16.58 -10.30 -12.10
CA THR A 317 -16.39 -8.87 -11.83
C THR A 317 -17.50 -8.44 -10.87
N LEU A 318 -17.14 -8.00 -9.67
CA LEU A 318 -18.12 -7.60 -8.65
C LEU A 318 -18.97 -6.41 -9.15
N PRO A 319 -20.26 -6.30 -8.79
CA PRO A 319 -21.04 -5.10 -9.11
C PRO A 319 -20.41 -3.83 -8.50
N ASP A 320 -20.38 -2.72 -9.25
CA ASP A 320 -19.68 -1.48 -8.85
C ASP A 320 -20.05 -0.98 -7.45
N ALA A 321 -21.34 -0.98 -7.10
CA ALA A 321 -21.82 -0.54 -5.79
C ALA A 321 -21.36 -1.47 -4.65
N PHE A 322 -21.35 -2.78 -4.89
CA PHE A 322 -20.84 -3.76 -3.93
C PHE A 322 -19.34 -3.60 -3.75
N ASP A 323 -18.60 -3.51 -4.85
CA ASP A 323 -17.13 -3.44 -4.82
C ASP A 323 -16.63 -2.13 -4.21
N THR A 324 -17.31 -1.01 -4.47
CA THR A 324 -17.03 0.28 -3.81
C THR A 324 -17.23 0.19 -2.30
N ARG A 325 -18.34 -0.41 -1.84
CA ARG A 325 -18.59 -0.60 -0.41
C ARG A 325 -17.59 -1.57 0.23
N TYR A 326 -17.24 -2.65 -0.46
CA TYR A 326 -16.20 -3.60 -0.06
C TYR A 326 -14.86 -2.90 0.11
N PHE A 327 -14.41 -2.16 -0.91
CA PHE A 327 -13.16 -1.37 -0.90
C PHE A 327 -13.12 -0.40 0.28
N ARG A 328 -14.16 0.43 0.42
CA ARG A 328 -14.23 1.44 1.48
C ARG A 328 -14.17 0.80 2.87
N ARG A 329 -14.92 -0.27 3.12
CA ARG A 329 -14.93 -0.94 4.43
C ARG A 329 -13.59 -1.58 4.76
N MET A 330 -12.91 -2.18 3.78
CA MET A 330 -11.55 -2.69 3.95
C MET A 330 -10.57 -1.57 4.31
N GLN A 331 -10.63 -0.44 3.60
CA GLN A 331 -9.80 0.74 3.83
C GLN A 331 -9.95 1.30 5.26
N TRP A 332 -11.19 1.46 5.73
CA TRP A 332 -11.43 1.95 7.09
C TRP A 332 -11.10 0.91 8.16
N ALA A 333 -11.33 -0.38 7.90
CA ALA A 333 -10.91 -1.44 8.81
C ALA A 333 -9.38 -1.50 8.93
N HIS A 334 -8.65 -1.26 7.84
CA HIS A 334 -7.19 -1.17 7.83
C HIS A 334 -6.71 0.00 8.70
N LEU A 335 -7.17 1.22 8.42
CA LEU A 335 -6.75 2.41 9.18
C LEU A 335 -7.13 2.30 10.66
N ALA A 336 -8.40 1.98 10.96
CA ALA A 336 -8.90 1.92 12.33
C ALA A 336 -8.27 0.78 13.15
N SER A 337 -7.68 -0.22 12.51
CA SER A 337 -6.92 -1.27 13.20
C SER A 337 -5.43 -0.96 13.32
N GLY A 338 -5.01 0.30 13.09
CA GLY A 338 -3.62 0.76 13.23
C GLY A 338 -2.77 0.66 11.97
N GLY A 339 -3.37 0.44 10.79
CA GLY A 339 -2.65 0.54 9.53
C GLY A 339 -2.06 1.94 9.30
N ALA A 340 -0.84 2.01 8.75
CA ALA A 340 -0.17 3.26 8.39
C ALA A 340 -0.47 3.68 6.93
N GLY A 341 -1.70 3.45 6.46
CA GLY A 341 -2.08 3.64 5.05
C GLY A 341 -3.57 3.41 4.80
N GLY A 342 -3.97 3.32 3.53
CA GLY A 342 -5.35 3.03 3.13
C GLY A 342 -5.66 1.58 2.74
N GLY A 343 -4.70 0.66 2.86
CA GLY A 343 -4.78 -0.70 2.31
C GLY A 343 -4.71 -0.72 0.78
N MET A 344 -3.70 -1.35 0.19
CA MET A 344 -3.48 -1.29 -1.26
C MET A 344 -4.18 -2.43 -2.00
N ARG A 345 -5.31 -2.11 -2.61
CA ARG A 345 -6.14 -3.06 -3.35
C ARG A 345 -5.58 -3.39 -4.75
N TRP A 346 -5.57 -4.64 -5.20
CA TRP A 346 -5.52 -4.96 -6.64
C TRP A 346 -6.87 -4.67 -7.30
N PRO A 347 -6.98 -4.15 -8.53
CA PRO A 347 -8.30 -3.98 -9.15
C PRO A 347 -9.12 -5.27 -9.20
N ASN A 348 -8.58 -6.36 -9.78
CA ASN A 348 -9.29 -7.64 -9.96
C ASN A 348 -10.69 -7.46 -10.58
N ARG A 349 -10.74 -6.72 -11.68
CA ARG A 349 -11.94 -6.42 -12.48
C ARG A 349 -11.63 -6.52 -13.97
N HIS A 350 -12.67 -6.49 -14.80
CA HIS A 350 -12.56 -6.27 -16.24
C HIS A 350 -13.24 -4.95 -16.64
N PRO A 351 -12.51 -3.98 -17.24
CA PRO A 351 -11.05 -3.93 -17.37
C PRO A 351 -10.35 -3.88 -15.99
N HIS A 352 -9.05 -4.22 -15.95
CA HIS A 352 -8.28 -4.31 -14.70
C HIS A 352 -7.88 -2.92 -14.18
N VAL A 353 -8.87 -2.16 -13.73
CA VAL A 353 -8.78 -0.78 -13.21
C VAL A 353 -9.75 -0.59 -12.04
N LEU A 354 -9.47 0.37 -11.15
CA LEU A 354 -10.42 0.75 -10.10
C LEU A 354 -11.64 1.49 -10.66
N THR A 355 -12.77 1.41 -9.96
CA THR A 355 -13.99 2.17 -10.29
C THR A 355 -13.89 3.62 -9.78
N GLN A 356 -14.75 4.51 -10.26
CA GLN A 356 -14.82 5.89 -9.75
C GLN A 356 -15.09 5.91 -8.23
N GLY A 357 -16.03 5.09 -7.74
CA GLY A 357 -16.36 5.04 -6.32
C GLY A 357 -15.18 4.63 -5.41
N MET A 358 -14.22 3.85 -5.92
CA MET A 358 -12.99 3.52 -5.18
C MET A 358 -12.04 4.72 -5.10
N TYR A 359 -11.89 5.48 -6.19
CA TYR A 359 -11.14 6.74 -6.17
C TYR A 359 -11.79 7.77 -5.25
N ASP A 360 -13.12 7.88 -5.26
CA ASP A 360 -13.86 8.75 -4.33
C ASP A 360 -13.60 8.33 -2.88
N SER A 361 -13.58 7.02 -2.59
CA SER A 361 -13.25 6.50 -1.25
C SER A 361 -11.82 6.86 -0.82
N GLN A 362 -10.85 6.79 -1.73
CA GLN A 362 -9.47 7.23 -1.46
C GLN A 362 -9.39 8.73 -1.18
N LYS A 363 -10.12 9.55 -1.92
CA LYS A 363 -10.21 10.99 -1.66
C LYS A 363 -10.77 11.25 -0.26
N VAL A 364 -11.87 10.58 0.08
CA VAL A 364 -12.53 10.72 1.39
C VAL A 364 -11.60 10.30 2.54
N LEU A 365 -10.80 9.25 2.36
CA LEU A 365 -9.75 8.90 3.32
C LEU A 365 -8.75 10.06 3.45
N GLY A 366 -8.27 10.62 2.34
CA GLY A 366 -7.34 11.75 2.33
C GLY A 366 -7.86 12.94 3.14
N ASP A 367 -9.14 13.30 2.95
CA ASP A 367 -9.78 14.41 3.66
C ASP A 367 -9.85 14.14 5.19
N PHE A 368 -10.08 12.89 5.61
CA PHE A 368 -10.10 12.50 7.03
C PHE A 368 -8.72 12.60 7.71
N LEU A 369 -7.63 12.31 7.00
CA LEU A 369 -6.29 12.26 7.59
C LEU A 369 -5.89 13.58 8.25
N HIS A 370 -6.47 14.71 7.85
CA HIS A 370 -6.22 16.03 8.46
C HIS A 370 -6.80 16.19 9.87
N LEU A 371 -7.65 15.27 10.33
CA LEU A 371 -8.32 15.36 11.62
C LEU A 371 -7.49 14.78 12.78
N ILE A 372 -6.39 14.08 12.48
CA ILE A 372 -5.51 13.39 13.44
C ILE A 372 -4.07 13.91 13.30
N ASP A 373 -3.41 14.13 14.43
CA ASP A 373 -1.98 14.47 14.52
C ASP A 373 -1.14 13.18 14.49
N TRP A 374 -0.96 12.62 13.28
CA TRP A 374 -0.26 11.35 13.05
C TRP A 374 1.18 11.27 13.61
N PRO A 375 2.03 12.32 13.52
CA PRO A 375 3.37 12.31 14.10
C PRO A 375 3.40 12.15 15.63
N ARG A 376 2.26 12.35 16.30
CA ARG A 376 2.10 12.17 17.75
C ARG A 376 1.08 11.09 18.11
N PHE A 377 0.59 10.35 17.13
CA PHE A 377 -0.43 9.32 17.33
C PHE A 377 0.19 7.95 17.54
N ARG A 378 -0.09 7.30 18.68
CA ARG A 378 0.25 5.89 18.93
C ARG A 378 -0.97 5.01 18.66
N ARG A 379 -0.77 4.03 17.78
CA ARG A 379 -1.84 3.17 17.25
C ARG A 379 -2.15 1.94 18.09
N GLU A 380 -2.38 2.11 19.37
CA GLU A 380 -2.75 0.97 20.21
C GLU A 380 -4.17 0.53 19.86
N PRO A 381 -4.43 -0.76 19.59
CA PRO A 381 -5.79 -1.24 19.41
C PRO A 381 -6.65 -0.82 20.61
N LEU A 382 -7.84 -0.28 20.35
CA LEU A 382 -8.75 0.06 21.44
C LEU A 382 -9.22 -1.23 22.13
N GLY A 383 -9.57 -2.27 21.36
CA GLY A 383 -9.93 -3.57 21.91
C GLY A 383 -11.01 -3.44 23.00
N THR A 384 -10.70 -3.88 24.21
CA THR A 384 -11.60 -3.77 25.38
C THR A 384 -11.81 -2.34 25.88
N ARG A 385 -11.04 -1.35 25.41
CA ARG A 385 -11.23 0.08 25.71
C ARG A 385 -12.35 0.71 24.88
N LEU A 386 -12.86 0.03 23.85
CA LEU A 386 -13.99 0.51 23.05
C LEU A 386 -15.21 -0.34 23.37
N THR A 387 -16.20 0.27 24.03
CA THR A 387 -17.51 -0.34 24.22
C THR A 387 -18.51 0.38 23.34
N VAL A 388 -19.30 -0.34 22.54
CA VAL A 388 -20.35 0.25 21.70
C VAL A 388 -21.68 -0.38 22.08
N HIS A 389 -22.62 0.44 22.53
CA HIS A 389 -23.92 0.00 23.00
C HIS A 389 -24.93 -0.03 21.85
N ASP A 390 -25.85 -0.99 21.91
CA ASP A 390 -26.96 -1.16 20.96
C ASP A 390 -26.56 -1.20 19.47
N PHE A 391 -25.36 -1.72 19.20
CA PHE A 391 -24.78 -1.78 17.85
C PHE A 391 -24.61 -3.20 17.33
N LYS A 392 -25.12 -3.44 16.12
CA LYS A 392 -24.89 -4.67 15.35
C LYS A 392 -24.06 -4.36 14.12
N GLY A 393 -22.81 -4.80 14.14
CA GLY A 393 -21.87 -4.49 13.08
C GLY A 393 -20.43 -4.74 13.50
N LEU A 394 -19.50 -4.15 12.76
CA LEU A 394 -18.09 -4.09 13.15
C LEU A 394 -17.81 -2.74 13.79
N ALA A 395 -17.39 -2.74 15.05
CA ALA A 395 -16.78 -1.61 15.71
C ALA A 395 -15.29 -1.92 15.86
N THR A 396 -14.44 -1.05 15.36
CA THR A 396 -12.98 -1.19 15.49
C THR A 396 -12.36 0.19 15.64
N GLY A 397 -11.20 0.25 16.29
CA GLY A 397 -10.50 1.50 16.49
C GLY A 397 -9.13 1.30 17.10
N CYS A 398 -8.30 2.32 16.95
CA CYS A 398 -7.00 2.42 17.56
C CYS A 398 -6.80 3.83 18.10
N GLY A 399 -5.94 3.97 19.10
CA GLY A 399 -5.62 5.26 19.66
C GLY A 399 -4.84 5.17 20.96
N ASP A 400 -4.33 6.32 21.36
CA ASP A 400 -3.56 6.53 22.58
C ASP A 400 -4.36 7.35 23.60
N GLY A 401 -3.69 7.84 24.65
CA GLY A 401 -4.35 8.63 25.68
C GLY A 401 -4.88 9.99 25.19
N THR A 402 -4.50 10.47 24.01
CA THR A 402 -4.80 11.83 23.52
C THR A 402 -5.61 11.86 22.23
N GLN A 403 -5.59 10.79 21.45
CA GLN A 403 -6.28 10.72 20.17
C GLN A 403 -6.80 9.30 19.90
N ALA A 404 -7.87 9.18 19.12
CA ALA A 404 -8.36 7.89 18.64
C ALA A 404 -9.06 8.01 17.28
N VAL A 405 -9.00 6.91 16.52
CA VAL A 405 -9.78 6.68 15.30
C VAL A 405 -10.71 5.51 15.55
N VAL A 406 -12.01 5.70 15.34
CA VAL A 406 -13.02 4.64 15.50
C VAL A 406 -13.82 4.51 14.21
N SER A 407 -14.02 3.29 13.73
CA SER A 407 -14.89 2.99 12.59
C SER A 407 -16.02 2.06 13.03
N LEU A 408 -17.25 2.48 12.71
CA LEU A 408 -18.48 1.74 12.95
C LEU A 408 -19.10 1.36 11.60
N MET A 409 -19.19 0.07 11.33
CA MET A 409 -19.76 -0.46 10.09
C MET A 409 -20.99 -1.30 10.43
N PRO A 410 -22.21 -0.74 10.34
CA PRO A 410 -23.43 -1.47 10.65
C PRO A 410 -23.59 -2.70 9.74
N ASP A 411 -24.22 -3.75 10.26
CA ASP A 411 -24.76 -4.79 9.39
C ASP A 411 -25.97 -4.27 8.60
N GLN A 412 -26.56 -5.13 7.77
CA GLN A 412 -27.66 -4.74 6.89
C GLN A 412 -28.99 -4.47 7.63
N HIS A 413 -29.08 -4.85 8.91
CA HIS A 413 -30.27 -4.80 9.75
C HIS A 413 -30.17 -3.75 10.86
N ALA A 414 -29.02 -3.10 11.03
CA ALA A 414 -28.86 -1.99 11.97
C ALA A 414 -29.50 -0.72 11.40
N CYS A 415 -30.71 -0.39 11.89
CA CYS A 415 -31.39 0.85 11.58
C CYS A 415 -32.14 1.39 12.80
N GLY A 416 -32.13 2.72 12.98
CA GLY A 416 -33.09 3.42 13.83
C GLY A 416 -32.79 3.50 15.33
N ILE A 417 -31.69 2.93 15.83
CA ILE A 417 -31.31 3.01 17.25
C ILE A 417 -30.14 3.97 17.42
N ALA A 418 -30.22 4.86 18.42
CA ALA A 418 -29.13 5.75 18.77
C ALA A 418 -27.95 4.94 19.33
N ILE A 419 -26.78 5.08 18.70
CA ILE A 419 -25.56 4.43 19.14
C ILE A 419 -24.84 5.35 20.10
N THR A 420 -24.46 4.79 21.24
CA THR A 420 -23.50 5.39 22.17
C THR A 420 -22.26 4.51 22.24
N LEU A 421 -21.11 5.12 22.45
CA LEU A 421 -19.88 4.38 22.71
C LEU A 421 -19.06 5.03 23.80
N ASP A 422 -18.28 4.20 24.48
CA ASP A 422 -17.33 4.61 25.50
C ASP A 422 -15.91 4.27 25.02
N ILE A 423 -15.03 5.25 25.11
CA ILE A 423 -13.58 5.08 24.91
C ILE A 423 -12.89 5.27 26.25
N ALA A 424 -12.34 4.19 26.79
CA ALA A 424 -11.63 4.18 28.06
C ALA A 424 -10.12 4.45 27.91
N ALA A 425 -9.48 4.76 29.04
CA ALA A 425 -8.04 5.00 29.16
C ALA A 425 -7.51 6.16 28.29
N LEU A 426 -8.34 7.17 28.07
CA LEU A 426 -7.90 8.48 27.61
C LEU A 426 -7.31 9.28 28.80
N GLN A 427 -6.50 10.29 28.52
CA GLN A 427 -6.06 11.24 29.52
C GLN A 427 -7.22 12.17 29.91
N PRO A 428 -7.32 12.63 31.17
CA PRO A 428 -8.29 13.66 31.51
C PRO A 428 -8.10 14.93 30.66
N GLY A 429 -9.19 15.48 30.13
CA GLY A 429 -9.14 16.66 29.27
C GLY A 429 -10.41 16.88 28.44
N ILE A 430 -10.31 17.86 27.54
CA ILE A 430 -11.38 18.18 26.59
C ILE A 430 -10.98 17.58 25.23
N TYR A 431 -11.89 16.84 24.62
CA TYR A 431 -11.72 16.17 23.34
C TYR A 431 -12.64 16.78 22.30
N ARG A 432 -12.10 17.11 21.13
CA ARG A 432 -12.88 17.32 19.92
C ARG A 432 -13.21 15.96 19.33
N VAL A 433 -14.49 15.65 19.25
CA VAL A 433 -15.03 14.44 18.62
C VAL A 433 -15.70 14.86 17.32
N THR A 434 -15.10 14.46 16.20
CA THR A 434 -15.63 14.73 14.86
C THR A 434 -16.25 13.47 14.28
N ARG A 435 -17.55 13.54 13.98
CA ARG A 435 -18.27 12.50 13.24
C ARG A 435 -18.06 12.74 11.75
N PHE A 436 -17.50 11.76 11.07
CA PHE A 436 -17.09 11.84 9.67
C PHE A 436 -17.86 10.81 8.85
N ASN A 437 -18.45 11.25 7.74
CA ASN A 437 -19.14 10.38 6.81
C ASN A 437 -18.14 9.75 5.83
N PRO A 438 -17.88 8.43 5.91
CA PRO A 438 -16.89 7.78 5.06
C PRO A 438 -17.33 7.63 3.59
N ILE A 439 -18.57 8.02 3.24
CA ILE A 439 -19.10 7.99 1.88
C ILE A 439 -18.97 9.36 1.23
N SER A 440 -19.41 10.44 1.90
CA SER A 440 -19.40 11.80 1.35
C SER A 440 -18.12 12.58 1.66
N GLY A 441 -17.39 12.20 2.71
CA GLY A 441 -16.25 12.96 3.24
C GLY A 441 -16.65 14.17 4.11
N GLU A 442 -17.93 14.32 4.43
CA GLU A 442 -18.42 15.42 5.25
C GLU A 442 -18.13 15.20 6.75
N CYS A 443 -17.69 16.26 7.43
CA CYS A 443 -17.69 16.33 8.89
C CYS A 443 -19.10 16.66 9.38
N GLU A 444 -19.93 15.64 9.56
CA GLU A 444 -21.35 15.77 9.91
C GLU A 444 -21.58 16.47 11.26
N SER A 445 -20.65 16.31 12.20
CA SER A 445 -20.62 17.08 13.44
C SER A 445 -19.22 17.15 14.04
N SER A 446 -18.97 18.18 14.84
CA SER A 446 -17.74 18.32 15.64
C SER A 446 -18.10 18.92 16.99
N GLN A 447 -17.93 18.15 18.05
CA GLN A 447 -18.36 18.53 19.40
C GLN A 447 -17.18 18.44 20.38
N HIS A 448 -17.16 19.32 21.39
CA HIS A 448 -16.22 19.22 22.50
C HIS A 448 -16.86 18.42 23.63
N GLN A 449 -16.16 17.40 24.11
CA GLN A 449 -16.59 16.54 25.20
C GLN A 449 -15.48 16.43 26.24
N THR A 450 -15.86 16.45 27.51
CA THR A 450 -14.90 16.39 28.63
C THR A 450 -14.82 14.96 29.15
N SER A 451 -13.59 14.45 29.29
CA SER A 451 -13.32 13.24 30.06
C SER A 451 -12.58 13.62 31.34
N SER A 452 -13.16 13.34 32.51
CA SER A 452 -12.57 13.66 33.82
C SER A 452 -11.86 12.46 34.46
N ASN A 453 -12.32 11.24 34.18
CA ASN A 453 -11.81 9.98 34.73
C ASN A 453 -11.06 9.13 33.69
N GLY A 454 -10.89 9.62 32.46
CA GLY A 454 -10.27 8.89 31.35
C GLY A 454 -11.24 8.08 30.50
N ASP A 455 -12.54 8.08 30.83
CA ASP A 455 -13.59 7.53 29.97
C ASP A 455 -14.28 8.65 29.20
N LEU A 456 -14.53 8.44 27.91
CA LEU A 456 -15.22 9.38 27.03
C LEU A 456 -16.45 8.72 26.43
N ALA A 457 -17.63 9.18 26.85
CA ALA A 457 -18.92 8.73 26.34
C ALA A 457 -19.37 9.61 25.15
N VAL A 458 -19.53 9.00 23.97
CA VAL A 458 -19.87 9.68 22.72
C VAL A 458 -21.26 9.23 22.23
N LEU A 459 -22.16 10.20 22.02
CA LEU A 459 -23.40 9.97 21.28
C LEU A 459 -23.14 10.09 19.78
N VAL A 460 -23.22 8.98 19.06
CA VAL A 460 -22.98 8.93 17.60
C VAL A 460 -24.27 9.25 16.81
N GLY A 461 -25.44 8.97 17.40
CA GLY A 461 -26.73 9.05 16.72
C GLY A 461 -27.10 7.72 16.04
N SER A 462 -28.07 7.73 15.12
CA SER A 462 -28.43 6.51 14.37
C SER A 462 -27.47 6.29 13.20
N ALA A 463 -26.97 5.07 13.04
CA ALA A 463 -26.10 4.71 11.91
C ALA A 463 -26.79 3.66 11.04
N ALA A 464 -27.52 4.12 10.01
CA ALA A 464 -27.94 3.27 8.90
C ALA A 464 -26.79 3.04 7.88
N GLN A 465 -25.68 3.75 8.04
CA GLN A 465 -24.51 3.73 7.16
C GLN A 465 -23.22 3.68 8.00
N ASP A 466 -22.09 3.40 7.34
CA ASP A 466 -20.78 3.39 8.00
C ASP A 466 -20.47 4.79 8.56
N VAL A 467 -19.84 4.86 9.74
CA VAL A 467 -19.44 6.11 10.41
C VAL A 467 -17.99 5.98 10.87
N VAL A 468 -17.23 7.08 10.76
CA VAL A 468 -15.88 7.16 11.32
C VAL A 468 -15.82 8.32 12.30
N LEU A 469 -15.14 8.14 13.43
CA LEU A 469 -14.89 9.19 14.41
C LEU A 469 -13.40 9.51 14.45
N ALA A 470 -13.09 10.80 14.41
CA ALA A 470 -11.80 11.33 14.84
C ALA A 470 -11.96 11.93 16.24
N VAL A 471 -11.18 11.44 17.19
CA VAL A 471 -11.15 11.94 18.56
C VAL A 471 -9.77 12.54 18.78
N ALA A 472 -9.70 13.81 19.17
CA ALA A 472 -8.45 14.50 19.44
C ALA A 472 -8.57 15.41 20.66
N ARG A 473 -7.64 15.29 21.60
CA ARG A 473 -7.54 16.18 22.76
C ARG A 473 -7.29 17.62 22.29
N THR A 474 -7.93 18.57 22.97
CA THR A 474 -7.81 20.00 22.73
C THR A 474 -7.04 20.66 23.88
N GLY A 475 -6.12 21.56 23.53
CA GLY A 475 -5.10 22.08 24.45
C GLY A 475 -3.83 21.23 24.40
#